data_AF-A0A3A8L1U3-F1
#
_entry.id   AF-A0A3A8L1U3-F1
#
_cell.length_a   1.000
_cell.length_b   1.000
_cell.length_c   1.000
_cell.angle_alpha   90.00
_cell.angle_beta   90.00
_cell.angle_gamma   90.00
#
_symmetry.space_group_name_H-M   'P 1'
#
loop_
_entity.id
_entity.type
_entity.pdbx_description
1 polymer ?
#
loop_
_entity_poly.entity_id
_entity_poly.type
_entity_poly.pdbx_seq_one_letter_code
_entity_poly.pdbx_strand_id
1 'polypeptide(L)'
;MRVLMLSLLLHAAPVTPVAAASLPTSESVAPETRARLLRREVAQVALAQVRAPDAAWQPAQRDCAGLIRYAYRTAYRRVASERLASPLWKDTRGEPSDFADAETLLVRNFTALGRDAATREALRTGDVVAFRQEHDAGPVFHLMLVVRPEDRAHAPARVVYHPGEAGASVRTGVLDSLATEAPLEWRPVPANAAFLGFFRFKEWMS
;
A
#
# COMPACT_ATOMS: atom_id res chain seq x y z
N MET A 1 78.23 -41.41 30.17
CA MET A 1 77.07 -40.63 30.62
C MET A 1 76.83 -39.50 29.62
N ARG A 2 75.77 -39.59 28.81
CA ARG A 2 75.39 -38.60 27.80
C ARG A 2 74.47 -37.55 28.45
N VAL A 3 74.83 -36.27 28.37
CA VAL A 3 73.96 -35.15 28.78
C VAL A 3 73.22 -34.67 27.54
N LEU A 4 71.90 -34.83 27.52
CA LEU A 4 71.03 -34.27 26.48
C LEU A 4 70.83 -32.77 26.74
N MET A 5 71.18 -31.94 25.75
CA MET A 5 70.77 -30.54 25.70
C MET A 5 69.36 -30.46 25.09
N LEU A 6 68.42 -29.90 25.85
CA LEU A 6 67.03 -29.70 25.42
C LEU A 6 66.91 -28.32 24.76
N SER A 7 66.88 -28.27 23.43
CA SER A 7 66.64 -27.04 22.66
C SER A 7 65.13 -26.77 22.57
N LEU A 8 64.67 -25.70 23.19
CA LEU A 8 63.28 -25.24 23.16
C LEU A 8 63.03 -24.44 21.86
N LEU A 9 62.36 -25.04 20.88
CA LEU A 9 61.93 -24.36 19.65
C LEU A 9 60.58 -23.67 19.89
N LEU A 10 60.60 -22.35 20.11
CA LEU A 10 59.39 -21.51 20.05
C LEU A 10 58.84 -21.52 18.62
N HIS A 11 57.67 -22.13 18.43
CA HIS A 11 56.90 -22.01 17.18
C HIS A 11 56.10 -20.71 17.19
N ALA A 12 56.44 -19.76 16.32
CA ALA A 12 55.59 -18.62 16.04
C ALA A 12 54.38 -19.08 15.20
N ALA A 13 53.17 -18.88 15.71
CA ALA A 13 51.94 -19.17 14.97
C ALA A 13 51.74 -18.13 13.84
N PRO A 14 51.28 -18.54 12.65
CA PRO A 14 51.00 -17.61 11.56
C PRO A 14 49.76 -16.76 11.90
N VAL A 15 49.91 -15.44 11.83
CA VAL A 15 48.80 -14.49 11.95
C VAL A 15 48.03 -14.53 10.63
N THR A 16 46.82 -15.07 10.65
CA THR A 16 45.90 -15.03 9.51
C THR A 16 45.37 -13.62 9.33
N PRO A 17 45.44 -13.02 8.12
CA PRO A 17 44.80 -11.74 7.89
C PRO A 17 43.28 -11.93 7.96
N VAL A 18 42.64 -11.20 8.86
CA VAL A 18 41.18 -11.08 8.92
C VAL A 18 40.74 -10.44 7.60
N ALA A 19 40.01 -11.20 6.79
CA ALA A 19 39.36 -10.69 5.59
C ALA A 19 38.49 -9.50 5.99
N ALA A 20 38.77 -8.34 5.39
CA ALA A 20 37.94 -7.16 5.54
C ALA A 20 36.53 -7.53 5.08
N ALA A 21 35.60 -7.60 6.03
CA ALA A 21 34.19 -7.78 5.74
C ALA A 21 33.73 -6.59 4.89
N SER A 22 33.41 -6.85 3.63
CA SER A 22 32.80 -5.89 2.74
C SER A 22 31.52 -5.35 3.40
N LEU A 23 31.52 -4.07 3.75
CA LEU A 23 30.29 -3.39 4.17
C LEU A 23 29.27 -3.48 3.03
N PRO A 24 27.98 -3.73 3.32
CA PRO A 24 26.96 -3.75 2.30
C PRO A 24 26.90 -2.39 1.61
N THR A 25 27.09 -2.39 0.30
CA THR A 25 27.05 -1.21 -0.58
C THR A 25 25.69 -0.53 -0.47
N SER A 26 25.69 0.78 -0.17
CA SER A 26 24.54 1.62 0.17
C SER A 26 23.62 1.99 -1.00
N GLU A 27 23.55 1.20 -2.06
CA GLU A 27 22.92 1.61 -3.33
C GLU A 27 21.55 0.97 -3.60
N SER A 28 21.17 -0.12 -2.93
CA SER A 28 19.85 -0.76 -3.11
C SER A 28 18.73 -0.20 -2.22
N VAL A 29 19.02 0.80 -1.37
CA VAL A 29 18.10 1.27 -0.31
C VAL A 29 17.10 2.34 -0.79
N ALA A 30 17.36 3.07 -1.88
CA ALA A 30 16.55 4.24 -2.26
C ALA A 30 15.11 3.95 -2.76
N PRO A 31 14.88 2.97 -3.67
CA PRO A 31 13.53 2.70 -4.20
C PRO A 31 12.60 2.04 -3.19
N GLU A 32 13.09 1.03 -2.45
CA GLU A 32 12.31 0.34 -1.42
C GLU A 32 11.94 1.29 -0.27
N THR A 33 12.89 2.15 0.14
CA THR A 33 12.63 3.19 1.14
C THR A 33 11.59 4.18 0.66
N ARG A 34 11.66 4.64 -0.61
CA ARG A 34 10.66 5.55 -1.19
C ARG A 34 9.27 4.90 -1.23
N ALA A 35 9.17 3.63 -1.66
CA ALA A 35 7.90 2.91 -1.68
C ALA A 35 7.29 2.78 -0.28
N ARG A 36 8.11 2.47 0.73
CA ARG A 36 7.67 2.44 2.14
C ARG A 36 7.18 3.81 2.62
N LEU A 37 7.91 4.88 2.33
CA LEU A 37 7.51 6.25 2.68
C LEU A 37 6.20 6.67 1.98
N LEU A 38 6.04 6.36 0.70
CA LEU A 38 4.81 6.63 -0.04
C LEU A 38 3.61 5.90 0.58
N ARG A 39 3.75 4.62 0.88
CA ARG A 39 2.68 3.83 1.53
C ARG A 39 2.33 4.41 2.90
N ARG A 40 3.34 4.77 3.69
CA ARG A 40 3.14 5.42 5.00
C ARG A 40 2.36 6.74 4.85
N GLU A 41 2.76 7.61 3.93
CA GLU A 41 2.05 8.88 3.69
C GLU A 41 0.64 8.67 3.15
N VAL A 42 0.41 7.69 2.27
CA VAL A 42 -0.95 7.35 1.81
C VAL A 42 -1.85 6.98 2.99
N ALA A 43 -1.37 6.15 3.93
CA ALA A 43 -2.12 5.85 5.15
C ALA A 43 -2.38 7.09 6.00
N GLN A 44 -1.36 7.92 6.24
CA GLN A 44 -1.51 9.11 7.08
C GLN A 44 -2.52 10.09 6.50
N VAL A 45 -2.45 10.36 5.19
CA VAL A 45 -3.40 11.25 4.51
C VAL A 45 -4.82 10.71 4.58
N ALA A 46 -5.02 9.42 4.27
CA ALA A 46 -6.35 8.81 4.29
C ALA A 46 -6.96 8.79 5.71
N LEU A 47 -6.19 8.41 6.72
CA LEU A 47 -6.64 8.41 8.12
C LEU A 47 -6.93 9.82 8.63
N ALA A 48 -6.22 10.85 8.15
CA ALA A 48 -6.53 12.23 8.51
C ALA A 48 -7.95 12.64 8.03
N GLN A 49 -8.39 12.14 6.87
CA GLN A 49 -9.72 12.46 6.33
C GLN A 49 -10.87 11.89 7.17
N VAL A 50 -10.62 10.84 7.95
CA VAL A 50 -11.60 10.27 8.90
C VAL A 50 -11.93 11.28 10.01
N ARG A 51 -10.93 12.06 10.46
CA ARG A 51 -11.13 13.03 11.54
C ARG A 51 -11.78 14.31 11.04
N ALA A 52 -11.22 14.86 9.97
CA ALA A 52 -11.72 16.07 9.32
C ALA A 52 -11.23 16.09 7.87
N PRO A 53 -12.13 16.24 6.88
CA PRO A 53 -11.73 16.41 5.50
C PRO A 53 -10.84 17.65 5.34
N ASP A 54 -9.71 17.48 4.67
CA ASP A 54 -8.79 18.56 4.36
C ASP A 54 -9.48 19.60 3.45
N ALA A 55 -9.27 20.89 3.73
CA ALA A 55 -9.81 21.98 2.91
C ALA A 55 -9.29 21.93 1.45
N ALA A 56 -8.09 21.40 1.24
CA ALA A 56 -7.53 21.18 -0.09
C ALA A 56 -8.21 20.04 -0.87
N TRP A 57 -8.94 19.14 -0.18
CA TRP A 57 -9.73 18.11 -0.84
C TRP A 57 -11.10 18.67 -1.25
N GLN A 58 -11.20 19.03 -2.53
CA GLN A 58 -12.37 19.69 -3.11
C GLN A 58 -13.68 18.92 -2.86
N PRO A 59 -14.77 19.58 -2.41
CA PRO A 59 -16.04 18.92 -2.11
C PRO A 59 -16.60 18.05 -3.24
N ALA A 60 -16.50 18.51 -4.50
CA ALA A 60 -17.00 17.79 -5.66
C ALA A 60 -16.25 16.47 -5.96
N GLN A 61 -15.12 16.23 -5.30
CA GLN A 61 -14.33 15.00 -5.41
C GLN A 61 -14.32 14.21 -4.10
N ARG A 62 -15.23 14.51 -3.17
CA ARG A 62 -15.38 13.74 -1.92
C ARG A 62 -16.27 12.54 -2.17
N ASP A 63 -15.66 11.55 -2.82
CA ASP A 63 -16.24 10.24 -3.11
C ASP A 63 -15.19 9.15 -2.85
N CYS A 64 -15.56 7.87 -3.08
CA CYS A 64 -14.65 6.76 -2.81
C CYS A 64 -13.38 6.81 -3.67
N ALA A 65 -13.48 7.12 -4.97
CA ALA A 65 -12.34 7.24 -5.88
C ALA A 65 -11.53 8.50 -5.62
N GLY A 66 -12.20 9.60 -5.26
CA GLY A 66 -11.61 10.86 -4.86
C GLY A 66 -10.75 10.73 -3.62
N LEU A 67 -11.14 9.92 -2.64
CA LEU A 67 -10.29 9.60 -1.49
C LEU A 67 -8.99 8.93 -1.92
N ILE A 68 -9.05 7.93 -2.81
CA ILE A 68 -7.86 7.25 -3.34
C ILE A 68 -6.96 8.26 -4.05
N ARG A 69 -7.53 9.03 -4.99
CA ARG A 69 -6.78 10.03 -5.77
C ARG A 69 -6.13 11.08 -4.87
N TYR A 70 -6.87 11.58 -3.90
CA TYR A 70 -6.39 12.60 -2.97
C TYR A 70 -5.27 12.07 -2.08
N ALA A 71 -5.44 10.89 -1.49
CA ALA A 71 -4.42 10.27 -0.64
C ALA A 71 -3.12 10.03 -1.39
N TYR A 72 -3.20 9.45 -2.60
CA TYR A 72 -2.03 9.18 -3.44
C TYR A 72 -1.36 10.46 -3.93
N ARG A 73 -2.08 11.40 -4.54
CA ARG A 73 -1.48 12.64 -5.05
C ARG A 73 -0.80 13.44 -3.93
N THR A 74 -1.41 13.49 -2.74
CA THR A 74 -0.82 14.17 -1.59
C THR A 74 0.43 13.46 -1.08
N ALA A 75 0.42 12.13 -0.99
CA ALA A 75 1.59 11.35 -0.60
C ALA A 75 2.77 11.55 -1.58
N TYR A 76 2.51 11.47 -2.89
CA TYR A 76 3.53 11.72 -3.91
C TYR A 76 4.04 13.16 -3.84
N ARG A 77 3.17 14.16 -3.64
CA ARG A 77 3.59 15.56 -3.48
C ARG A 77 4.56 15.76 -2.31
N ARG A 78 4.42 14.98 -1.23
CA ARG A 78 5.26 15.08 -0.02
C ARG A 78 6.56 14.29 -0.12
N VAL A 79 6.56 13.15 -0.81
CA VAL A 79 7.67 12.18 -0.78
C VAL A 79 8.46 12.14 -2.09
N ALA A 80 7.80 12.35 -3.22
CA ALA A 80 8.37 12.20 -4.57
C ALA A 80 7.70 13.18 -5.53
N SER A 81 7.75 14.47 -5.20
CA SER A 81 7.05 15.53 -5.95
C SER A 81 7.46 15.59 -7.43
N GLU A 82 8.71 15.22 -7.73
CA GLU A 82 9.26 15.13 -9.08
C GLU A 82 8.50 14.13 -9.96
N ARG A 83 7.95 13.06 -9.38
CA ARG A 83 7.12 12.10 -10.12
C ARG A 83 5.84 12.75 -10.63
N LEU A 84 5.37 13.84 -10.01
CA LEU A 84 4.16 14.55 -10.45
C LEU A 84 4.40 15.50 -11.63
N ALA A 85 5.57 15.46 -12.28
CA ALA A 85 5.79 16.13 -13.57
C ALA A 85 4.83 15.62 -14.68
N SER A 86 4.27 14.42 -14.50
CA SER A 86 3.17 13.87 -15.30
C SER A 86 2.10 13.30 -14.35
N PRO A 87 0.80 13.35 -14.71
CA PRO A 87 -0.25 12.83 -13.85
C PRO A 87 -0.05 11.37 -13.42
N LEU A 88 -0.54 11.04 -12.22
CA LEU A 88 -0.45 9.68 -11.67
C LEU A 88 -1.42 8.70 -12.35
N TRP A 89 -2.54 9.21 -12.88
CA TRP A 89 -3.61 8.37 -13.39
C TRP A 89 -3.61 8.36 -14.91
N LYS A 90 -4.18 7.30 -15.45
CA LYS A 90 -4.60 7.18 -16.83
C LYS A 90 -6.12 7.32 -16.91
N ASP A 91 -6.60 8.06 -17.90
CA ASP A 91 -8.03 8.18 -18.23
C ASP A 91 -8.56 6.92 -18.93
N THR A 92 -9.82 6.96 -19.36
CA THR A 92 -10.48 5.84 -20.07
C THR A 92 -9.78 5.47 -21.39
N ARG A 93 -9.11 6.41 -22.05
CA ARG A 93 -8.32 6.21 -23.28
C ARG A 93 -6.90 5.72 -23.00
N GLY A 94 -6.46 5.75 -21.74
CA GLY A 94 -5.13 5.34 -21.32
C GLY A 94 -4.13 6.49 -21.25
N GLU A 95 -4.58 7.73 -21.45
CA GLU A 95 -3.74 8.93 -21.47
C GLU A 95 -3.52 9.47 -20.05
N PRO A 96 -2.37 10.09 -19.75
CA PRO A 96 -2.14 10.72 -18.45
C PRO A 96 -3.23 11.75 -18.09
N SER A 97 -3.78 11.65 -16.88
CA SER A 97 -4.88 12.48 -16.39
C SER A 97 -4.80 12.70 -14.87
N ASP A 98 -5.19 13.88 -14.41
CA ASP A 98 -5.36 14.18 -12.98
C ASP A 98 -6.62 13.55 -12.38
N PHE A 99 -7.53 13.06 -13.22
CA PHE A 99 -8.82 12.50 -12.86
C PHE A 99 -9.00 11.07 -13.42
N ALA A 100 -9.52 10.18 -12.59
CA ALA A 100 -10.04 8.87 -12.96
C ALA A 100 -11.15 8.53 -11.96
N ASP A 101 -12.32 8.09 -12.46
CA ASP A 101 -13.38 7.56 -11.59
C ASP A 101 -13.00 6.17 -11.03
N ALA A 102 -13.88 5.60 -10.20
CA ALA A 102 -13.61 4.33 -9.54
C ALA A 102 -13.32 3.18 -10.52
N GLU A 103 -14.13 3.06 -11.58
CA GLU A 103 -13.94 2.03 -12.60
C GLU A 103 -12.63 2.22 -13.37
N THR A 104 -12.37 3.46 -13.82
CA THR A 104 -11.16 3.81 -14.56
C THR A 104 -9.90 3.59 -13.72
N LEU A 105 -9.94 3.91 -12.41
CA LEU A 105 -8.85 3.59 -11.50
C LEU A 105 -8.56 2.08 -11.50
N LEU A 106 -9.58 1.25 -11.30
CA LEU A 106 -9.40 -0.21 -11.27
C LEU A 106 -8.85 -0.75 -12.59
N VAL A 107 -9.46 -0.38 -13.72
CA VAL A 107 -9.13 -0.95 -15.03
C VAL A 107 -7.77 -0.47 -15.53
N ARG A 108 -7.47 0.83 -15.37
CA ARG A 108 -6.30 1.45 -16.01
C ARG A 108 -5.11 1.59 -15.08
N ASN A 109 -5.35 1.78 -13.78
CA ASN A 109 -4.32 2.24 -12.83
C ASN A 109 -3.94 1.21 -11.78
N PHE A 110 -4.77 0.19 -11.56
CA PHE A 110 -4.53 -0.86 -10.58
C PHE A 110 -4.42 -2.25 -11.24
N THR A 111 -3.71 -3.15 -10.57
CA THR A 111 -3.57 -4.57 -10.93
C THR A 111 -4.35 -5.40 -9.93
N ALA A 112 -5.20 -6.30 -10.42
CA ALA A 112 -5.90 -7.26 -9.56
C ALA A 112 -4.89 -8.22 -8.89
N LEU A 113 -5.03 -8.41 -7.58
CA LEU A 113 -4.20 -9.31 -6.78
C LEU A 113 -4.86 -10.67 -6.57
N GLY A 114 -6.19 -10.71 -6.54
CA GLY A 114 -6.97 -11.91 -6.22
C GLY A 114 -8.17 -11.59 -5.33
N ARG A 115 -8.91 -12.64 -4.95
CA ARG A 115 -10.13 -12.56 -4.12
C ARG A 115 -10.07 -13.44 -2.87
N ASP A 116 -9.05 -14.28 -2.73
CA ASP A 116 -8.95 -15.27 -1.66
C ASP A 116 -8.35 -14.71 -0.35
N ALA A 117 -8.41 -15.54 0.70
CA ALA A 117 -7.89 -15.20 2.01
C ALA A 117 -6.37 -15.02 2.04
N ALA A 118 -5.61 -15.79 1.24
CA ALA A 118 -4.16 -15.64 1.18
C ALA A 118 -3.77 -14.28 0.59
N THR A 119 -4.49 -13.83 -0.43
CA THR A 119 -4.37 -12.49 -1.02
C THR A 119 -4.68 -11.42 0.04
N ARG A 120 -5.76 -11.59 0.83
CA ARG A 120 -6.13 -10.67 1.92
C ARG A 120 -5.00 -10.51 2.96
N GLU A 121 -4.35 -11.60 3.35
CA GLU A 121 -3.24 -11.57 4.31
C GLU A 121 -1.97 -10.88 3.75
N ALA A 122 -1.77 -10.98 2.43
CA ALA A 122 -0.65 -10.39 1.71
C ALA A 122 -0.85 -8.91 1.34
N LEU A 123 -2.00 -8.31 1.67
CA LEU A 123 -2.26 -6.90 1.40
C LEU A 123 -1.26 -6.00 2.10
N ARG A 124 -0.98 -4.87 1.45
CA ARG A 124 -0.11 -3.79 1.91
C ARG A 124 -0.89 -2.49 1.96
N THR A 125 -0.42 -1.54 2.76
CA THR A 125 -1.00 -0.20 2.80
C THR A 125 -1.06 0.42 1.41
N GLY A 126 -2.22 0.98 1.06
CA GLY A 126 -2.55 1.56 -0.23
C GLY A 126 -3.11 0.57 -1.26
N ASP A 127 -3.07 -0.74 -0.99
CA ASP A 127 -3.90 -1.66 -1.77
C ASP A 127 -5.39 -1.31 -1.57
N VAL A 128 -6.25 -1.71 -2.50
CA VAL A 128 -7.66 -1.34 -2.54
C VAL A 128 -8.53 -2.59 -2.51
N VAL A 129 -9.59 -2.55 -1.70
CA VAL A 129 -10.71 -3.49 -1.75
C VAL A 129 -11.77 -2.89 -2.67
N ALA A 130 -12.25 -3.65 -3.65
CA ALA A 130 -13.17 -3.13 -4.66
C ALA A 130 -14.46 -3.93 -4.75
N PHE A 131 -15.58 -3.20 -4.90
CA PHE A 131 -16.91 -3.73 -5.10
C PHE A 131 -17.57 -3.10 -6.33
N ARG A 132 -18.51 -3.83 -6.93
CA ARG A 132 -19.42 -3.34 -7.98
C ARG A 132 -20.84 -3.75 -7.60
N GLN A 133 -21.67 -2.76 -7.33
CA GLN A 133 -23.09 -2.93 -7.04
C GLN A 133 -23.91 -2.62 -8.27
N GLU A 134 -24.98 -3.36 -8.48
CA GLU A 134 -25.99 -3.05 -9.50
C GLU A 134 -27.02 -2.10 -8.90
N HIS A 135 -27.32 -1.01 -9.60
CA HIS A 135 -28.40 -0.09 -9.27
C HIS A 135 -29.22 0.20 -10.53
N ASP A 136 -30.42 0.76 -10.36
CA ASP A 136 -31.33 1.10 -11.47
C ASP A 136 -30.67 2.05 -12.50
N ALA A 137 -29.80 2.95 -12.02
CA ALA A 137 -29.07 3.89 -12.86
C ALA A 137 -27.79 3.30 -13.50
N GLY A 138 -27.54 2.01 -13.31
CA GLY A 138 -26.34 1.30 -13.75
C GLY A 138 -25.39 0.93 -12.62
N PRO A 139 -24.27 0.28 -12.95
CA PRO A 139 -23.36 -0.22 -11.93
C PRO A 139 -22.59 0.88 -11.22
N VAL A 140 -22.45 0.74 -9.91
CA VAL A 140 -21.68 1.65 -9.06
C VAL A 140 -20.49 0.91 -8.48
N PHE A 141 -19.30 1.44 -8.74
CA PHE A 141 -18.06 0.93 -8.17
C PHE A 141 -17.79 1.60 -6.83
N HIS A 142 -17.35 0.81 -5.85
CA HIS A 142 -16.99 1.29 -4.52
C HIS A 142 -15.60 0.80 -4.13
N LEU A 143 -14.74 1.74 -3.71
CA LEU A 143 -13.35 1.47 -3.37
C LEU A 143 -13.09 1.77 -1.89
N MET A 144 -12.36 0.86 -1.24
CA MET A 144 -11.87 1.07 0.13
C MET A 144 -10.35 0.93 0.16
N LEU A 145 -9.67 1.93 0.73
CA LEU A 145 -8.21 1.95 0.87
C LEU A 145 -7.79 1.07 2.05
N VAL A 146 -6.89 0.13 1.83
CA VAL A 146 -6.30 -0.68 2.89
C VAL A 146 -5.22 0.13 3.60
N VAL A 147 -5.30 0.17 4.93
CA VAL A 147 -4.28 0.75 5.81
C VAL A 147 -3.83 -0.33 6.79
N ARG A 148 -2.55 -0.69 6.71
CA ARG A 148 -1.91 -1.59 7.67
C ARG A 148 -0.95 -0.79 8.55
N PRO A 149 -0.89 -1.08 9.86
CA PRO A 149 0.18 -0.55 10.70
C PRO A 149 1.53 -1.11 10.24
N GLU A 150 2.59 -0.34 10.47
CA GLU A 150 3.96 -0.79 10.20
C GLU A 150 4.31 -2.01 11.06
N ASP A 151 3.85 -2.01 12.32
CA ASP A 151 3.92 -3.17 13.20
C ASP A 151 2.54 -3.85 13.32
N ARG A 152 2.44 -5.06 12.75
CA ARG A 152 1.21 -5.88 12.77
C ARG A 152 0.85 -6.40 14.15
N ALA A 153 1.79 -6.46 15.11
CA ALA A 153 1.49 -6.92 16.47
C ALA A 153 0.65 -5.92 17.27
N HIS A 154 0.63 -4.65 16.86
CA HIS A 154 0.03 -3.56 17.64
C HIS A 154 -1.37 -3.15 17.16
N ALA A 155 -1.75 -3.44 15.92
CA ALA A 155 -3.09 -3.12 15.42
C ALA A 155 -3.52 -3.99 14.23
N PRO A 156 -4.83 -4.24 14.06
CA PRO A 156 -5.34 -4.94 12.89
C PRO A 156 -5.28 -4.06 11.63
N ALA A 157 -5.28 -4.71 10.46
CA ALA A 157 -5.46 -4.00 9.19
C ALA A 157 -6.85 -3.36 9.14
N ARG A 158 -6.91 -2.16 8.56
CA ARG A 158 -8.14 -1.39 8.42
C ARG A 158 -8.43 -1.09 6.96
N VAL A 159 -9.69 -0.78 6.69
CA VAL A 159 -10.10 -0.06 5.49
C VAL A 159 -10.46 1.37 5.83
N VAL A 160 -10.23 2.29 4.90
CA VAL A 160 -10.66 3.68 4.95
C VAL A 160 -11.40 4.00 3.66
N TYR A 161 -12.60 4.55 3.75
CA TYR A 161 -13.46 4.72 2.59
C TYR A 161 -14.43 5.90 2.76
N HIS A 162 -14.81 6.49 1.65
CA HIS A 162 -15.92 7.45 1.60
C HIS A 162 -17.19 6.70 1.17
N PRO A 163 -18.32 6.79 1.88
CA PRO A 163 -19.48 5.93 1.64
C PRO A 163 -20.21 6.24 0.34
N GLY A 164 -20.07 7.46 -0.19
CA GLY A 164 -20.51 7.84 -1.55
C GLY A 164 -21.64 8.87 -1.57
N GLU A 165 -22.33 9.06 -0.44
CA GLU A 165 -23.34 10.12 -0.32
C GLU A 165 -22.69 11.50 -0.21
N ALA A 166 -23.27 12.49 -0.88
CA ALA A 166 -22.79 13.86 -0.82
C ALA A 166 -22.81 14.40 0.62
N GLY A 167 -21.68 14.95 1.07
CA GLY A 167 -21.52 15.49 2.42
C GLY A 167 -21.26 14.45 3.52
N ALA A 168 -21.21 13.16 3.19
CA ALA A 168 -20.86 12.12 4.14
C ALA A 168 -19.40 12.24 4.62
N SER A 169 -19.15 11.78 5.83
CA SER A 169 -17.78 11.70 6.38
C SER A 169 -17.08 10.41 5.94
N VAL A 170 -15.76 10.48 5.76
CA VAL A 170 -14.92 9.31 5.54
C VAL A 170 -14.99 8.39 6.77
N ARG A 171 -15.11 7.09 6.53
CA ARG A 171 -15.23 6.06 7.56
C ARG A 171 -14.01 5.15 7.57
N THR A 172 -13.84 4.42 8.67
CA THR A 172 -12.84 3.36 8.78
C THR A 172 -13.41 2.15 9.51
N GLY A 173 -13.01 0.95 9.09
CA GLY A 173 -13.40 -0.32 9.70
C GLY A 173 -12.22 -1.28 9.77
N VAL A 174 -12.30 -2.29 10.63
CA VAL A 174 -11.33 -3.40 10.67
C VAL A 174 -11.59 -4.30 9.47
N LEU A 175 -10.53 -4.61 8.70
CA LEU A 175 -10.66 -5.40 7.46
C LEU A 175 -11.20 -6.81 7.72
N ASP A 176 -10.80 -7.43 8.83
CA ASP A 176 -11.23 -8.79 9.16
C ASP A 176 -12.70 -8.82 9.59
N SER A 177 -13.14 -7.87 10.43
CA SER A 177 -14.57 -7.69 10.74
C SER A 177 -15.40 -7.37 9.50
N LEU A 178 -14.88 -6.61 8.53
CA LEU A 178 -15.59 -6.39 7.26
C LEU A 178 -15.84 -7.71 6.51
N ALA A 179 -14.90 -8.67 6.57
CA ALA A 179 -15.03 -9.96 5.91
C ALA A 179 -16.04 -10.91 6.57
N THR A 180 -16.32 -10.73 7.86
CA THR A 180 -17.15 -11.67 8.65
C THR A 180 -18.49 -11.09 9.10
N GLU A 181 -18.53 -9.80 9.44
CA GLU A 181 -19.65 -9.16 10.15
C GLU A 181 -20.50 -8.25 9.26
N ALA A 182 -19.95 -7.69 8.18
CA ALA A 182 -20.69 -6.80 7.28
C ALA A 182 -21.86 -7.53 6.56
N PRO A 183 -22.83 -6.83 5.95
CA PRO A 183 -23.74 -7.45 4.98
C PRO A 183 -22.96 -8.14 3.83
N LEU A 184 -23.49 -9.25 3.29
CA LEU A 184 -22.75 -10.11 2.35
C LEU A 184 -22.22 -9.34 1.14
N GLU A 185 -23.02 -8.43 0.60
CA GLU A 185 -22.70 -7.56 -0.55
C GLU A 185 -21.48 -6.66 -0.31
N TRP A 186 -21.11 -6.44 0.96
CA TRP A 186 -19.94 -5.65 1.37
C TRP A 186 -18.80 -6.49 1.96
N ARG A 187 -18.94 -7.81 2.04
CA ARG A 187 -17.87 -8.68 2.52
C ARG A 187 -16.83 -8.92 1.42
N PRO A 188 -15.52 -8.67 1.63
CA PRO A 188 -14.47 -9.01 0.69
C PRO A 188 -14.13 -10.51 0.74
N VAL A 189 -15.11 -11.34 0.37
CA VAL A 189 -15.00 -12.81 0.35
C VAL A 189 -15.37 -13.34 -1.04
N PRO A 190 -14.77 -14.46 -1.50
CA PRO A 190 -15.03 -15.01 -2.83
C PRO A 190 -16.51 -15.27 -3.14
N ALA A 191 -17.30 -15.63 -2.12
CA ALA A 191 -18.73 -15.92 -2.26
C ALA A 191 -19.59 -14.67 -2.55
N ASN A 192 -19.08 -13.46 -2.28
CA ASN A 192 -19.79 -12.23 -2.61
C ASN A 192 -19.55 -11.86 -4.09
N ALA A 193 -20.59 -11.92 -4.91
CA ALA A 193 -20.51 -11.57 -6.34
C ALA A 193 -20.21 -10.09 -6.59
N ALA A 194 -20.59 -9.19 -5.67
CA ALA A 194 -20.28 -7.77 -5.77
C ALA A 194 -18.79 -7.49 -5.49
N PHE A 195 -18.08 -8.37 -4.79
CA PHE A 195 -16.67 -8.22 -4.48
C PHE A 195 -15.79 -8.53 -5.70
N LEU A 196 -15.20 -7.49 -6.30
CA LEU A 196 -14.34 -7.60 -7.48
C LEU A 196 -12.95 -8.14 -7.14
N GLY A 197 -12.47 -7.90 -5.92
CA GLY A 197 -11.16 -8.35 -5.47
C GLY A 197 -10.34 -7.28 -4.79
N PHE A 198 -9.10 -7.66 -4.52
CA PHE A 198 -8.06 -6.78 -4.03
C PHE A 198 -7.21 -6.28 -5.18
N PHE A 199 -6.75 -5.04 -5.09
CA PHE A 199 -6.07 -4.34 -6.16
C PHE A 199 -4.85 -3.60 -5.64
N ARG A 200 -3.77 -3.55 -6.42
CA ARG A 200 -2.56 -2.78 -6.11
C ARG A 200 -2.26 -1.77 -7.20
N PHE A 201 -1.83 -0.59 -6.79
CA PHE A 201 -1.43 0.45 -7.73
C PHE A 201 -0.27 -0.05 -8.62
N LYS A 202 -0.40 0.15 -9.95
CA LYS A 202 0.52 -0.44 -10.94
C LYS A 202 1.98 -0.02 -10.75
N GLU A 203 2.23 1.23 -10.35
CA GLU A 203 3.61 1.69 -10.10
C GLU A 203 4.28 1.03 -8.89
N TRP A 204 3.53 0.30 -8.06
CA TRP A 204 4.05 -0.41 -6.89
C TRP A 204 4.10 -1.93 -7.09
N MET A 205 4.01 -2.39 -8.33
CA MET A 205 4.13 -3.80 -8.71
C MET A 205 5.57 -4.22 -9.01
N SER A 206 6.52 -3.29 -9.06
CA SER A 206 7.96 -3.54 -9.20
C SER A 206 8.62 -3.87 -7.87
#